data_AF-A0A945VXV2-F1
#
_entry.id   AF-A0A945VXV2-F1
#
_cell.length_a   1.000
_cell.length_b   1.000
_cell.length_c   1.000
_cell.angle_alpha   90.00
_cell.angle_beta   90.00
_cell.angle_gamma   90.00
#
_symmetry.space_group_name_H-M   'P 1'
#
loop_
_entity.id
_entity.type
_entity.pdbx_description
1 polymer ?
#
loop_
_entity_poly.entity_id
_entity_poly.type
_entity_poly.pdbx_seq_one_letter_code
_entity_poly.pdbx_strand_id
1 'polypeptide(L)'
;MFNGFAIVLAWPKTLCKQAGSWYDFPMHYLGISNKGYYNVGHSAVVLVDDTTQSCHYFDFGRYHAPHGYGRVRSAETDHDLRIELKAVYNNIQTDIINLNEVLSNLYENPSTHGTGTIYGAITRIHFEEALTFTKQLQKKEFVRYGPFIPSGTNCSRFVSSTVQAGNPVLFQQIRLKFPLTISPTPMWNLRAIGSKISCVDQPYMKVEKTFINY
;
A
#
# COMPACT_ATOMS: atom_id res chain seq x y z
N MET A 1 -2.41 5.33 -23.12
CA MET A 1 -1.57 4.15 -22.85
C MET A 1 -1.07 4.29 -21.43
N PHE A 2 -1.02 3.20 -20.66
CA PHE A 2 -0.47 3.24 -19.31
C PHE A 2 0.99 3.74 -19.34
N ASN A 3 1.38 4.51 -18.32
CA ASN A 3 2.70 5.12 -18.20
C ASN A 3 3.32 4.90 -16.80
N GLY A 4 2.83 3.89 -16.07
CA GLY A 4 3.43 3.47 -14.81
C GLY A 4 2.78 2.25 -14.20
N PHE A 5 3.25 1.91 -13.00
CA PHE A 5 2.73 0.82 -12.18
C PHE A 5 2.29 1.30 -10.81
N ALA A 6 1.29 0.62 -10.24
CA ALA A 6 1.05 0.61 -8.81
C ALA A 6 1.49 -0.74 -8.24
N ILE A 7 2.41 -0.72 -7.27
CA ILE A 7 2.72 -1.86 -6.41
C ILE A 7 1.82 -1.74 -5.18
N VAL A 8 0.79 -2.56 -5.12
CA VAL A 8 -0.12 -2.66 -3.97
C VAL A 8 0.56 -3.49 -2.91
N LEU A 9 0.56 -3.00 -1.66
CA LEU A 9 1.23 -3.63 -0.54
C LEU A 9 0.23 -4.01 0.57
N ALA A 10 0.50 -5.13 1.23
CA ALA A 10 -0.23 -5.56 2.42
C ALA A 10 0.69 -6.20 3.47
N TRP A 11 0.50 -5.83 4.72
CA TRP A 11 0.99 -6.54 5.90
C TRP A 11 -0.22 -7.05 6.70
N PRO A 12 -0.69 -8.30 6.46
CA PRO A 12 -1.96 -8.78 7.00
C PRO A 12 -1.99 -8.95 8.51
N LYS A 13 -0.82 -9.17 9.12
CA LYS A 13 -0.66 -9.44 10.56
C LYS A 13 -0.31 -8.18 11.38
N THR A 14 -0.36 -7.00 10.76
CA THR A 14 -0.04 -5.75 11.48
C THR A 14 -1.16 -5.36 12.43
N LEU A 15 -0.77 -5.10 13.68
CA LEU A 15 -1.63 -4.59 14.73
C LEU A 15 -1.80 -3.08 14.55
N CYS A 16 -3.02 -2.64 14.25
CA CYS A 16 -3.35 -1.21 14.17
C CYS A 16 -4.03 -0.76 15.45
N LYS A 17 -3.67 0.40 16.01
CA LYS A 17 -4.37 0.95 17.18
C LYS A 17 -5.89 1.13 16.90
N GLN A 18 -6.73 1.08 17.92
CA GLN A 18 -8.18 1.31 17.80
C GLN A 18 -8.49 2.69 17.23
N ALA A 19 -9.66 2.83 16.61
CA ALA A 19 -10.09 4.07 15.96
C ALA A 19 -10.53 5.16 16.94
N GLY A 20 -10.83 4.80 18.20
CA GLY A 20 -11.49 5.68 19.16
C GLY A 20 -12.94 5.96 18.79
N SER A 21 -13.60 5.04 18.06
CA SER A 21 -14.91 5.24 17.45
C SER A 21 -16.01 4.43 18.13
N TRP A 22 -17.28 4.82 17.91
CA TRP A 22 -18.47 4.14 18.47
C TRP A 22 -18.54 2.64 18.15
N TYR A 23 -18.00 2.22 17.01
CA TYR A 23 -17.94 0.81 16.60
C TYR A 23 -16.81 0.01 17.27
N ASP A 24 -15.92 0.65 18.04
CA ASP A 24 -14.87 -0.06 18.76
C ASP A 24 -15.41 -0.90 19.91
N PHE A 25 -16.51 -0.45 20.52
CA PHE A 25 -17.21 -1.17 21.59
C PHE A 25 -17.80 -2.52 21.11
N PRO A 26 -18.62 -2.59 20.04
CA PRO A 26 -19.10 -3.86 19.52
C PRO A 26 -17.98 -4.73 18.90
N MET A 27 -16.96 -4.15 18.27
CA MET A 27 -15.84 -4.92 17.68
C MET A 27 -14.90 -5.52 18.74
N HIS A 28 -14.76 -4.88 19.91
CA HIS A 28 -14.10 -5.48 21.07
C HIS A 28 -14.90 -6.67 21.60
N TYR A 29 -16.23 -6.55 21.68
CA TYR A 29 -17.11 -7.63 22.13
C TYR A 29 -17.10 -8.84 21.19
N LEU A 30 -16.89 -8.63 19.89
CA LEU A 30 -16.75 -9.69 18.88
C LEU A 30 -15.33 -10.30 18.79
N GLY A 31 -14.38 -9.93 19.65
CA GLY A 31 -13.03 -10.49 19.70
C GLY A 31 -12.07 -10.03 18.59
N ILE A 32 -12.47 -9.03 17.79
CA ILE A 32 -11.68 -8.49 16.66
C ILE A 32 -10.68 -7.44 17.16
N SER A 33 -10.87 -6.93 18.38
CA SER A 33 -9.97 -5.99 19.04
C SER A 33 -9.49 -6.57 20.37
N ASN A 34 -8.18 -6.58 20.59
CA ASN A 34 -7.58 -6.94 21.87
C ASN A 34 -6.76 -5.76 22.40
N LYS A 35 -7.05 -5.31 23.64
CA LYS A 35 -6.26 -4.32 24.37
C LYS A 35 -5.97 -3.00 23.62
N GLY A 36 -6.93 -2.47 22.86
CA GLY A 36 -6.72 -1.21 22.15
C GLY A 36 -6.14 -1.34 20.73
N TYR A 37 -5.97 -2.57 20.21
CA TYR A 37 -5.43 -2.84 18.88
C TYR A 37 -6.31 -3.81 18.08
N TYR A 38 -6.40 -3.56 16.78
CA TYR A 38 -7.08 -4.35 15.77
C TYR A 38 -6.08 -5.12 14.91
N ASN A 39 -6.35 -6.40 14.68
CA ASN A 39 -5.59 -7.21 13.72
C ASN A 39 -6.18 -7.04 12.30
N VAL A 40 -6.15 -5.81 11.79
CA VAL A 40 -6.78 -5.43 10.52
C VAL A 40 -5.77 -5.29 9.38
N GLY A 41 -4.47 -5.42 9.70
CA GLY A 41 -3.37 -5.29 8.75
C GLY A 41 -3.12 -3.85 8.29
N HIS A 42 -1.96 -3.66 7.67
CA HIS A 42 -1.56 -2.39 7.07
C HIS A 42 -1.51 -2.53 5.54
N SER A 43 -1.78 -1.45 4.82
CA SER A 43 -1.74 -1.40 3.37
C SER A 43 -1.15 -0.08 2.92
N ALA A 44 -0.28 -0.16 1.92
CA ALA A 44 0.39 0.98 1.29
C ALA A 44 0.44 0.76 -0.22
N VAL A 45 0.89 1.77 -0.96
CA VAL A 45 1.08 1.69 -2.41
C VAL A 45 2.41 2.34 -2.79
N VAL A 46 3.13 1.73 -3.74
CA VAL A 46 4.25 2.38 -4.42
C VAL A 46 3.79 2.71 -5.84
N LEU A 47 3.85 3.98 -6.22
CA LEU A 47 3.64 4.41 -7.58
C LEU A 47 4.99 4.44 -8.30
N VAL A 48 5.06 3.83 -9.48
CA VAL A 48 6.27 3.73 -10.28
C VAL A 48 6.03 4.44 -11.61
N ASP A 49 6.89 5.39 -11.94
CA ASP A 49 6.89 6.09 -13.24
C ASP A 49 7.73 5.31 -14.25
N ASP A 50 7.18 5.02 -15.43
CA ASP A 50 7.92 4.32 -16.49
C ASP A 50 9.11 5.15 -17.01
N THR A 51 9.00 6.47 -16.98
CA THR A 51 10.00 7.40 -17.55
C THR A 51 11.26 7.43 -16.71
N THR A 52 11.10 7.61 -15.41
CA THR A 52 12.23 7.77 -14.46
C THR A 52 12.59 6.47 -13.74
N GLN A 53 11.67 5.50 -13.75
CA GLN A 53 11.72 4.24 -13.00
C GLN A 53 11.75 4.45 -11.48
N SER A 54 11.40 5.63 -10.99
CA SER A 54 11.42 5.93 -9.55
C SER A 54 10.23 5.33 -8.83
N CYS A 55 10.49 4.86 -7.61
CA CYS A 55 9.48 4.28 -6.72
C CYS A 55 9.02 5.33 -5.70
N HIS A 56 7.73 5.66 -5.72
CA HIS A 56 7.13 6.65 -4.81
C HIS A 56 6.21 5.96 -3.81
N TYR A 57 6.67 5.80 -2.56
CA TYR A 57 5.88 5.21 -1.48
C TYR A 57 4.81 6.16 -0.95
N PHE A 58 3.61 5.63 -0.74
CA PHE A 58 2.52 6.28 -0.04
C PHE A 58 1.76 5.33 0.87
N ASP A 59 1.40 5.81 2.05
CA ASP A 59 0.47 5.13 2.94
C ASP A 59 -0.50 6.13 3.60
N PHE A 60 -1.51 5.60 4.29
CA PHE A 60 -2.46 6.41 5.05
C PHE A 60 -2.70 5.79 6.42
N GLY A 61 -2.61 6.62 7.45
CA GLY A 61 -2.85 6.19 8.82
C GLY A 61 -2.90 7.36 9.80
N ARG A 62 -3.06 7.04 11.09
CA ARG A 62 -3.18 8.04 12.16
C ARG A 62 -1.82 8.48 12.69
N TYR A 63 -0.94 8.91 11.78
CA TYR A 63 0.42 9.34 12.10
C TYR A 63 0.44 10.82 12.47
N HIS A 64 0.74 11.15 13.72
CA HIS A 64 0.73 12.54 14.20
C HIS A 64 -0.55 13.32 13.83
N ALA A 65 -1.69 12.63 13.80
CA ALA A 65 -2.97 13.19 13.37
C ALA A 65 -3.90 13.42 14.59
N PRO A 66 -4.76 14.46 14.56
CA PRO A 66 -5.80 14.65 15.56
C PRO A 66 -6.72 13.43 15.69
N HIS A 67 -7.36 13.30 16.84
CA HIS A 67 -8.30 12.21 17.10
C HIS A 67 -9.39 12.14 16.02
N GLY A 68 -9.63 10.94 15.48
CA GLY A 68 -10.61 10.72 14.40
C GLY A 68 -10.10 11.02 12.97
N TYR A 69 -8.84 11.44 12.83
CA TYR A 69 -8.22 11.74 11.53
C TYR A 69 -6.98 10.89 11.28
N GLY A 70 -6.62 10.77 10.00
CA GLY A 70 -5.34 10.26 9.53
C GLY A 70 -4.76 11.19 8.47
N ARG A 71 -3.51 10.94 8.09
CA ARG A 71 -2.81 11.68 7.03
C ARG A 71 -2.16 10.72 6.04
N VAL A 72 -1.96 11.20 4.82
CA VAL A 72 -1.13 10.52 3.81
C VAL A 72 0.33 10.83 4.08
N ARG A 73 1.19 9.81 4.07
CA ARG A 73 2.65 10.00 4.14
C ARG A 73 3.30 9.67 2.81
N SER A 74 4.45 10.28 2.59
CA SER A 74 5.40 9.94 1.53
C SER A 74 6.78 10.46 1.90
N ALA A 75 7.79 10.20 1.08
CA ALA A 75 9.15 10.73 1.25
C ALA A 75 9.22 12.27 1.37
N GLU A 76 8.18 13.00 0.93
CA GLU A 76 8.10 14.46 1.06
C GLU A 76 7.80 14.91 2.50
N THR A 77 6.94 14.18 3.21
CA THR A 77 6.54 14.51 4.59
C THR A 77 7.29 13.70 5.64
N ASP A 78 7.82 12.54 5.24
CA ASP A 78 8.46 11.55 6.10
C ASP A 78 9.66 10.99 5.32
N HIS A 79 10.83 11.63 5.47
CA HIS A 79 12.02 11.38 4.65
C HIS A 79 12.44 9.90 4.62
N ASP A 80 12.29 9.19 5.75
CA ASP A 80 12.63 7.77 5.89
C ASP A 80 11.80 6.84 4.99
N LEU A 81 10.69 7.32 4.40
CA LEU A 81 9.86 6.54 3.46
C LEU A 81 10.39 6.57 2.02
N ARG A 82 11.57 7.16 1.80
CA ARG A 82 12.19 7.24 0.48
C ARG A 82 12.68 5.87 0.01
N ILE A 83 12.36 5.52 -1.22
CA ILE A 83 12.86 4.33 -1.90
C ILE A 83 13.88 4.79 -2.94
N GLU A 84 15.15 4.47 -2.72
CA GLU A 84 16.24 4.79 -3.66
C GLU A 84 16.34 3.76 -4.81
N LEU A 85 15.77 2.57 -4.62
CA LEU A 85 15.71 1.53 -5.65
C LEU A 85 14.81 1.97 -6.82
N LYS A 86 15.34 1.80 -8.04
CA LYS A 86 14.54 1.93 -9.26
C LYS A 86 13.87 0.61 -9.62
N ALA A 87 12.70 0.69 -10.24
CA ALA A 87 12.03 -0.46 -10.79
C ALA A 87 12.77 -0.95 -12.06
N VAL A 88 12.96 -2.26 -12.15
CA VAL A 88 13.52 -2.91 -13.34
C VAL A 88 12.41 -3.68 -14.02
N TYR A 89 12.21 -3.44 -15.31
CA TYR A 89 11.13 -4.06 -16.07
C TYR A 89 11.60 -5.28 -16.86
N ASN A 90 10.66 -6.15 -17.21
CA ASN A 90 10.91 -7.13 -18.25
C ASN A 90 10.99 -6.45 -19.64
N ASN A 91 11.47 -7.17 -20.65
CA ASN A 91 11.70 -6.63 -22.00
C ASN A 91 10.47 -6.00 -22.66
N ILE A 92 9.25 -6.41 -22.25
CA ILE A 92 7.98 -5.93 -22.81
C ILE A 92 7.23 -4.99 -21.85
N GLN A 93 7.85 -4.57 -20.75
CA GLN A 93 7.30 -3.64 -19.74
C GLN A 93 5.91 -4.02 -19.19
N THR A 94 5.66 -5.32 -19.03
CA THR A 94 4.45 -5.85 -18.39
C THR A 94 4.65 -6.24 -16.94
N ASP A 95 5.90 -6.33 -16.48
CA ASP A 95 6.25 -6.80 -15.13
C ASP A 95 7.46 -6.04 -14.54
N ILE A 96 7.55 -6.00 -13.21
CA ILE A 96 8.68 -5.47 -12.45
C ILE A 96 9.50 -6.65 -11.91
N ILE A 97 10.64 -6.93 -12.54
CA ILE A 97 11.43 -8.13 -12.27
C ILE A 97 12.16 -8.07 -10.92
N ASN A 98 12.44 -6.87 -10.40
CA ASN A 98 13.05 -6.67 -9.09
C ASN A 98 12.02 -6.37 -7.97
N LEU A 99 10.76 -6.78 -8.15
CA LEU A 99 9.71 -6.56 -7.13
C LEU A 99 10.13 -7.07 -5.75
N ASN A 100 10.77 -8.24 -5.66
CA ASN A 100 11.25 -8.77 -4.37
C ASN A 100 12.31 -7.89 -3.71
N GLU A 101 13.15 -7.20 -4.48
CA GLU A 101 14.13 -6.24 -3.93
C GLU A 101 13.41 -5.01 -3.35
N VAL A 102 12.39 -4.50 -4.05
CA VAL A 102 11.54 -3.41 -3.56
C VAL A 102 10.82 -3.83 -2.28
N LEU A 103 10.26 -5.03 -2.23
CA LEU A 103 9.58 -5.57 -1.04
C LEU A 103 10.55 -5.77 0.13
N SER A 104 11.77 -6.24 -0.12
CA SER A 104 12.80 -6.38 0.93
C SER A 104 13.21 -5.04 1.52
N ASN A 105 13.44 -4.04 0.66
CA ASN A 105 13.79 -2.68 1.11
C ASN A 105 12.69 -2.10 2.02
N LEU A 106 11.42 -2.34 1.69
CA LEU A 106 10.29 -1.91 2.50
C LEU A 106 10.10 -2.75 3.77
N TYR A 107 10.37 -4.05 3.72
CA TYR A 107 10.32 -4.94 4.88
C TYR A 107 11.35 -4.53 5.94
N GLU A 108 12.55 -4.13 5.52
CA GLU A 108 13.63 -3.67 6.41
C GLU A 108 13.43 -2.26 6.95
N ASN A 109 12.48 -1.48 6.37
CA ASN A 109 12.24 -0.10 6.76
C ASN A 109 11.21 0.01 7.89
N PRO A 110 11.62 0.35 9.13
CA PRO A 110 10.71 0.43 10.27
C PRO A 110 9.67 1.56 10.15
N SER A 111 9.95 2.59 9.35
CA SER A 111 9.05 3.74 9.16
C SER A 111 7.79 3.39 8.37
N THR A 112 7.78 2.24 7.68
CA THR A 112 6.56 1.70 7.05
C THR A 112 5.53 1.23 8.07
N HIS A 113 5.93 0.97 9.32
CA HIS A 113 5.09 0.43 10.40
C HIS A 113 4.36 -0.87 10.05
N GLY A 114 4.79 -1.57 9.00
CA GLY A 114 4.34 -2.92 8.70
C GLY A 114 5.05 -3.93 9.60
N THR A 115 4.32 -4.93 10.08
CA THR A 115 4.89 -6.04 10.88
C THR A 115 4.54 -7.38 10.27
N GLY A 116 5.51 -8.30 10.29
CA GLY A 116 5.41 -9.61 9.68
C GLY A 116 5.61 -9.57 8.16
N THR A 117 5.17 -10.62 7.48
CA THR A 117 5.34 -10.77 6.02
C THR A 117 4.70 -9.59 5.26
N ILE A 118 5.49 -8.99 4.36
CA ILE A 118 4.99 -8.06 3.36
C ILE A 118 4.55 -8.85 2.11
N TYR A 119 3.38 -8.52 1.58
CA TYR A 119 2.87 -9.03 0.32
C TYR A 119 2.77 -7.88 -0.68
N GLY A 120 3.16 -8.14 -1.92
CA GLY A 120 3.15 -7.15 -3.00
C GLY A 120 2.58 -7.73 -4.28
N ALA A 121 1.82 -6.92 -5.01
CA ALA A 121 1.31 -7.29 -6.32
C ALA A 121 1.19 -6.01 -7.18
N ILE A 122 1.37 -6.13 -8.49
CA ILE A 122 1.52 -4.97 -9.37
C ILE A 122 0.39 -4.84 -10.38
N THR A 123 0.06 -3.62 -10.77
CA THR A 123 -0.81 -3.38 -11.91
C THR A 123 -0.42 -2.11 -12.68
N ARG A 124 -0.76 -2.07 -13.97
CA ARG A 124 -0.56 -0.91 -14.84
C ARG A 124 -1.59 0.18 -14.53
N ILE A 125 -1.13 1.43 -14.51
CA ILE A 125 -1.94 2.61 -14.23
C ILE A 125 -1.50 3.81 -15.08
N HIS A 126 -2.32 4.86 -15.07
CA HIS A 126 -1.95 6.20 -15.45
C HIS A 126 -1.31 6.87 -14.24
N PHE A 127 0.03 6.91 -14.22
CA PHE A 127 0.85 7.34 -13.10
C PHE A 127 0.48 8.75 -12.60
N GLU A 128 0.38 9.71 -13.53
CA GLU A 128 0.08 11.10 -13.21
C GLU A 128 -1.29 11.28 -12.54
N GLU A 129 -2.29 10.51 -12.97
CA GLU A 129 -3.64 10.57 -12.39
C GLU A 129 -3.63 10.04 -10.95
N ALA A 130 -2.98 8.89 -10.72
CA ALA A 130 -2.83 8.29 -9.40
C ALA A 130 -2.01 9.21 -8.46
N LEU A 131 -0.91 9.76 -8.96
CA LEU A 131 -0.04 10.65 -8.20
C LEU A 131 -0.77 11.94 -7.84
N THR A 132 -1.48 12.55 -8.80
CA THR A 132 -2.26 13.78 -8.58
C THR A 132 -3.33 13.55 -7.50
N PHE A 133 -4.10 12.48 -7.61
CA PHE A 133 -5.10 12.12 -6.59
C PHE A 133 -4.46 11.95 -5.21
N THR A 134 -3.35 11.22 -5.14
CA THR A 134 -2.64 10.94 -3.89
C THR A 134 -2.13 12.22 -3.24
N LYS A 135 -1.49 13.10 -4.04
CA LYS A 135 -0.98 14.39 -3.58
C LYS A 135 -2.10 15.34 -3.18
N GLN A 136 -3.27 15.32 -3.84
CA GLN A 136 -4.43 16.08 -3.40
C GLN A 136 -4.92 15.63 -2.02
N LEU A 137 -4.90 14.33 -1.71
CA LEU A 137 -5.21 13.84 -0.37
C LEU A 137 -4.13 14.22 0.64
N GLN A 138 -2.84 14.14 0.27
CA GLN A 138 -1.73 14.56 1.13
C GLN A 138 -1.81 16.05 1.49
N LYS A 139 -2.19 16.91 0.54
CA LYS A 139 -2.37 18.36 0.75
C LYS A 139 -3.52 18.73 1.68
N LYS A 140 -4.47 17.83 1.95
CA LYS A 140 -5.56 18.08 2.92
C LYS A 140 -5.06 18.07 4.37
N GLU A 141 -3.82 17.66 4.60
CA GLU A 141 -3.18 17.40 5.89
C GLU A 141 -3.85 16.30 6.71
N PHE A 142 -5.15 16.43 7.00
CA PHE A 142 -5.94 15.48 7.76
C PHE A 142 -7.23 15.08 7.03
N VAL A 143 -7.47 13.77 6.95
CA VAL A 143 -8.68 13.16 6.39
C VAL A 143 -9.34 12.31 7.46
N ARG A 144 -10.68 12.35 7.55
CA ARG A 144 -11.42 11.55 8.52
C ARG A 144 -11.03 10.07 8.40
N TYR A 145 -10.69 9.45 9.52
CA TYR A 145 -10.26 8.06 9.58
C TYR A 145 -11.42 7.15 10.00
N GLY A 146 -11.72 6.13 9.20
CA GLY A 146 -12.62 5.05 9.62
C GLY A 146 -13.27 4.28 8.46
N PRO A 147 -13.49 2.96 8.62
CA PRO A 147 -14.12 2.15 7.58
C PRO A 147 -15.61 2.46 7.37
N PHE A 148 -16.29 3.08 8.33
CA PHE A 148 -17.72 3.39 8.24
C PHE A 148 -18.03 4.87 7.95
N ILE A 149 -17.01 5.68 7.71
CA ILE A 149 -17.19 7.10 7.39
C ILE A 149 -17.23 7.23 5.85
N PRO A 150 -18.36 7.62 5.24
CA PRO A 150 -18.47 7.69 3.77
C PRO A 150 -17.48 8.66 3.13
N SER A 151 -17.27 9.82 3.77
CA SER A 151 -16.29 10.83 3.36
C SER A 151 -14.89 10.60 3.95
N GLY A 152 -14.71 9.52 4.71
CA GLY A 152 -13.44 9.17 5.35
C GLY A 152 -12.71 8.05 4.61
N THR A 153 -11.50 7.76 5.09
CA THR A 153 -10.68 6.68 4.53
C THR A 153 -9.95 5.91 5.63
N ASN A 154 -9.26 4.87 5.21
CA ASN A 154 -8.33 4.07 6.01
C ASN A 154 -7.21 3.59 5.06
N CYS A 155 -6.19 2.91 5.58
CA CYS A 155 -5.06 2.44 4.77
C CYS A 155 -5.51 1.71 3.49
N SER A 156 -6.40 0.74 3.64
CA SER A 156 -6.85 -0.10 2.51
C SER A 156 -7.75 0.65 1.54
N ARG A 157 -8.67 1.50 2.03
CA ARG A 157 -9.51 2.33 1.17
C ARG A 157 -8.65 3.35 0.41
N PHE A 158 -7.68 3.97 1.06
CA PHE A 158 -6.73 4.90 0.44
C PHE A 158 -5.97 4.24 -0.72
N VAL A 159 -5.41 3.04 -0.49
CA VAL A 159 -4.72 2.29 -1.55
C VAL A 159 -5.67 1.95 -2.70
N SER A 160 -6.87 1.45 -2.39
CA SER A 160 -7.88 1.14 -3.41
C SER A 160 -8.28 2.37 -4.23
N SER A 161 -8.53 3.51 -3.59
CA SER A 161 -8.89 4.76 -4.27
C SER A 161 -7.74 5.32 -5.10
N THR A 162 -6.50 5.21 -4.62
CA THR A 162 -5.30 5.63 -5.36
C THR A 162 -5.12 4.82 -6.63
N VAL A 163 -5.22 3.49 -6.54
CA VAL A 163 -5.13 2.63 -7.71
C VAL A 163 -6.30 2.92 -8.66
N GLN A 164 -7.53 3.06 -8.16
CA GLN A 164 -8.69 3.41 -9.00
C GLN A 164 -8.54 4.76 -9.71
N ALA A 165 -7.90 5.74 -9.07
CA ALA A 165 -7.62 7.04 -9.68
C ALA A 165 -6.60 6.93 -10.82
N GLY A 166 -5.70 5.94 -10.77
CA GLY A 166 -4.82 5.59 -11.89
C GLY A 166 -5.52 4.85 -13.04
N ASN A 167 -6.84 4.66 -12.97
CA ASN A 167 -7.67 4.04 -14.01
C ASN A 167 -7.08 2.73 -14.57
N PRO A 168 -6.84 1.70 -13.73
CA PRO A 168 -6.40 0.38 -14.15
C PRO A 168 -7.40 -0.28 -15.10
N VAL A 169 -7.04 -1.44 -15.64
CA VAL A 169 -7.94 -2.21 -16.51
C VAL A 169 -9.31 -2.44 -15.85
N LEU A 170 -10.38 -2.37 -16.66
CA LEU A 170 -11.77 -2.28 -16.19
C LEU A 170 -12.17 -3.33 -15.14
N PHE A 171 -11.72 -4.58 -15.31
CA PHE A 171 -12.00 -5.64 -14.34
C PHE A 171 -11.45 -5.34 -12.95
N GLN A 172 -10.24 -4.78 -12.87
CA GLN A 172 -9.63 -4.38 -11.59
C GLN A 172 -10.35 -3.17 -11.00
N GLN A 173 -10.73 -2.19 -11.84
CA GLN A 173 -11.52 -1.03 -11.42
C GLN A 173 -12.81 -1.45 -10.69
N ILE A 174 -13.55 -2.40 -11.28
CA ILE A 174 -14.80 -2.93 -10.71
C ILE A 174 -14.53 -3.62 -9.37
N ARG A 175 -13.51 -4.48 -9.29
CA ARG A 175 -13.19 -5.23 -8.06
C ARG A 175 -12.68 -4.37 -6.91
N LEU A 176 -11.97 -3.29 -7.23
CA LEU A 176 -11.51 -2.31 -6.25
C LEU A 176 -12.66 -1.44 -5.73
N LYS A 177 -13.62 -1.10 -6.60
CA LYS A 177 -14.81 -0.30 -6.27
C LYS A 177 -15.84 -1.05 -5.42
N PHE A 178 -16.02 -2.35 -5.69
CA PHE A 178 -17.02 -3.19 -5.03
C PHE A 178 -16.35 -4.32 -4.23
N PRO A 179 -15.73 -4.02 -3.07
CA PRO A 179 -15.18 -5.05 -2.20
C PRO A 179 -16.29 -5.91 -1.57
N LEU A 180 -15.96 -7.17 -1.23
CA LEU A 180 -16.87 -8.08 -0.52
C LEU A 180 -17.13 -7.67 0.94
N THR A 181 -16.38 -6.69 1.44
CA THR A 181 -16.44 -6.18 2.81
C THR A 181 -16.84 -4.70 2.80
N ILE A 182 -17.34 -4.18 3.93
CA ILE A 182 -17.82 -2.79 4.06
C ILE A 182 -16.75 -1.74 3.68
N SER A 183 -15.49 -2.08 3.92
CA SER A 183 -14.32 -1.34 3.41
C SER A 183 -13.34 -2.35 2.82
N PRO A 184 -12.53 -1.98 1.81
CA PRO A 184 -11.46 -2.84 1.32
C PRO A 184 -10.54 -3.29 2.45
N THR A 185 -10.01 -4.51 2.35
CA THR A 185 -8.98 -5.05 3.25
C THR A 185 -7.63 -5.12 2.52
N PRO A 186 -6.48 -5.17 3.24
CA PRO A 186 -5.17 -5.20 2.59
C PRO A 186 -5.02 -6.35 1.59
N MET A 187 -5.42 -7.55 1.98
CA MET A 187 -5.37 -8.73 1.12
C MET A 187 -6.40 -8.68 -0.02
N TRP A 188 -7.55 -8.04 0.18
CA TRP A 188 -8.51 -7.86 -0.90
C TRP A 188 -7.94 -6.98 -2.02
N ASN A 189 -7.24 -5.89 -1.68
CA ASN A 189 -6.63 -5.02 -2.69
C ASN A 189 -5.66 -5.78 -3.60
N LEU A 190 -4.80 -6.63 -3.02
CA LEU A 190 -3.90 -7.52 -3.79
C LEU A 190 -4.67 -8.46 -4.71
N ARG A 191 -5.71 -9.12 -4.18
CA ARG A 191 -6.54 -10.04 -4.96
C ARG A 191 -7.31 -9.33 -6.06
N ALA A 192 -7.81 -8.12 -5.80
CA ALA A 192 -8.64 -7.33 -6.70
C ALA A 192 -7.89 -6.96 -7.99
N ILE A 193 -6.60 -6.64 -7.88
CA ILE A 193 -5.77 -6.37 -9.06
C ILE A 193 -5.39 -7.64 -9.85
N GLY A 194 -5.57 -8.84 -9.27
CA GLY A 194 -5.51 -10.11 -10.01
C GLY A 194 -4.12 -10.50 -10.54
N SER A 195 -3.08 -9.79 -10.14
CA SER A 195 -1.69 -10.06 -10.50
C SER A 195 -1.07 -11.14 -9.62
N LYS A 196 0.07 -11.69 -10.06
CA LYS A 196 0.91 -12.56 -9.24
C LYS A 196 1.29 -11.84 -7.94
N ILE A 197 0.99 -12.46 -6.81
CA ILE A 197 1.33 -11.94 -5.48
C ILE A 197 2.71 -12.48 -5.11
N SER A 198 3.64 -11.59 -4.80
CA SER A 198 4.95 -11.89 -4.22
C SER A 198 4.95 -11.56 -2.74
N CYS A 199 5.83 -12.20 -1.97
CA CYS A 199 5.93 -11.94 -0.54
C CYS A 199 7.36 -12.06 -0.03
N VAL A 200 7.67 -11.29 1.01
CA VAL A 200 8.95 -11.31 1.72
C VAL A 200 8.65 -11.38 3.22
N ASP A 201 9.18 -12.38 3.89
CA ASP A 201 9.03 -12.63 5.34
C ASP A 201 10.35 -12.56 6.13
N GLN A 202 11.46 -12.40 5.41
CA GLN A 202 12.82 -12.22 5.91
C GLN A 202 13.62 -11.38 4.89
N PRO A 203 14.71 -10.69 5.28
CA PRO A 203 15.56 -9.92 4.37
C PRO A 203 15.98 -10.73 3.14
N TYR A 204 15.82 -10.16 1.94
CA TYR A 204 16.23 -10.80 0.68
C TYR A 204 17.76 -10.78 0.56
N MET A 205 18.39 -11.92 0.83
CA MET A 205 19.81 -12.13 0.55
C MET A 205 20.01 -12.20 -0.97
N LYS A 206 20.66 -11.20 -1.57
CA LYS A 206 21.21 -11.34 -2.92
C LYS A 206 22.22 -12.48 -2.90
N VAL A 207 21.91 -13.59 -3.56
CA VAL A 207 22.94 -14.59 -3.88
C VAL A 207 23.84 -13.91 -4.91
N GLU A 208 25.00 -13.41 -4.46
CA GLU A 208 26.07 -13.05 -5.37
C GLU A 208 26.43 -14.32 -6.16
N LYS A 209 26.05 -14.36 -7.43
CA LYS A 209 26.62 -15.33 -8.35
C LYS A 209 28.07 -14.91 -8.57
N THR A 210 28.96 -15.38 -7.71
CA THR A 210 30.39 -15.36 -7.98
C THR A 210 30.62 -16.22 -9.22
N PHE A 211 30.74 -15.60 -10.38
CA PHE A 211 31.24 -16.28 -11.58
C PHE A 211 32.71 -16.62 -11.30
N ILE A 212 32.95 -17.84 -10.84
CA ILE A 212 34.28 -18.41 -10.85
C ILE A 212 34.57 -18.77 -12.31
N ASN A 213 35.32 -17.91 -12.99
CA ASN A 213 35.93 -18.26 -14.27
C ASN A 213 37.04 -19.28 -13.96
N TYR A 214 36.82 -20.54 -14.33
CA TYR A 214 37.87 -21.55 -14.45
C TYR A 214 38.56 -21.43 -15.80
#